data_AF-A0A5E4LRP6-F1
#
_entry.id   AF-A0A5E4LRP6-F1
#
_cell.length_a   1.000
_cell.length_b   1.000
_cell.length_c   1.000
_cell.angle_alpha   90.00
_cell.angle_beta   90.00
_cell.angle_gamma   90.00
#
_symmetry.space_group_name_H-M   'P 1'
#
loop_
_entity.id
_entity.type
_entity.pdbx_description
1 polymer ?
#
loop_
_entity_poly.entity_id
_entity_poly.type
_entity_poly.pdbx_seq_one_letter_code
_entity_poly.pdbx_strand_id
1 'polypeptide(L)'
;MIEDEQGNMRCWRCGMLLPGYELKMWEGQLYCAYCFQDVMMTREDDEKTRAAHARTQEEAGQANYGGEGGSAGGSEGGRRGGGESGMRSCEVCGRSTSHGHYAFSGKFVCSDCHAKESKTSHGGYCMRCGRESNELYMLGGEQLCMECFSSETASGGKGWASALKTGVEKLFGIGHRAPPRIPQEELDKRFKKEVERRKKETPQESGKAKGEKESPPAAEKKNSLRGDAGNAWQHEKEKFEKRKKNGDGKK
;
A
#
# COMPACT_ATOMS: atom_id res chain seq x y z
N MET A 1 -20.31 12.66 -25.86
CA MET A 1 -20.49 13.03 -24.44
C MET A 1 -21.98 13.08 -24.19
N ILE A 2 -22.46 12.48 -23.09
CA ILE A 2 -23.89 12.48 -22.75
C ILE A 2 -24.05 13.56 -21.68
N GLU A 3 -24.64 14.68 -22.06
CA GLU A 3 -25.05 15.76 -21.17
C GLU A 3 -26.45 15.46 -20.64
N ASP A 4 -26.75 15.79 -19.38
CA ASP A 4 -28.11 15.75 -18.87
C ASP A 4 -28.89 17.03 -19.23
N GLU A 5 -30.18 17.08 -18.92
CA GLU A 5 -31.04 18.26 -19.17
C GLU A 5 -30.57 19.52 -18.42
N GLN A 6 -29.66 19.38 -17.46
CA GLN A 6 -29.12 20.45 -16.63
C GLN A 6 -27.72 20.90 -17.09
N GLY A 7 -27.18 20.31 -18.16
CA GLY A 7 -25.82 20.58 -18.65
C GLY A 7 -24.71 19.99 -17.76
N ASN A 8 -25.05 19.06 -16.86
CA ASN A 8 -24.06 18.30 -16.14
C ASN A 8 -23.53 17.15 -17.01
N MET A 9 -22.28 16.81 -16.78
CA MET A 9 -21.58 15.72 -17.45
C MET A 9 -21.09 14.70 -16.42
N ARG A 10 -20.94 13.44 -16.84
CA ARG A 10 -20.43 12.38 -15.97
C ARG A 10 -18.92 12.34 -15.96
N CYS A 11 -18.33 12.32 -14.77
CA CYS A 11 -16.93 11.96 -14.59
C CYS A 11 -16.70 10.53 -15.08
N TRP A 12 -15.72 10.32 -15.96
CA TRP A 12 -15.42 9.01 -16.55
C TRP A 12 -15.03 7.96 -15.51
N ARG A 13 -14.25 8.36 -14.49
CA ARG A 13 -13.73 7.43 -13.48
C ARG A 13 -14.77 7.00 -12.44
N CYS A 14 -15.42 7.96 -11.76
CA CYS A 14 -16.35 7.65 -10.66
C CYS A 14 -17.83 7.72 -11.04
N GLY A 15 -18.18 8.19 -12.24
CA GLY A 15 -19.57 8.29 -12.72
C GLY A 15 -20.39 9.44 -12.13
N MET A 16 -19.82 10.27 -11.28
CA MET A 16 -20.50 11.42 -10.66
C MET A 16 -20.90 12.45 -11.71
N LEU A 17 -22.13 12.97 -11.62
CA LEU A 17 -22.65 14.06 -12.44
C LEU A 17 -22.24 15.40 -11.82
N LEU A 18 -21.51 16.21 -12.57
CA LEU A 18 -21.02 17.53 -12.15
C LEU A 18 -21.21 18.54 -13.28
N PRO A 19 -21.31 19.84 -12.96
CA PRO A 19 -21.34 20.88 -13.99
C PRO A 19 -20.08 20.80 -14.87
N GLY A 20 -20.25 21.03 -16.17
CA GLY A 20 -19.15 20.87 -17.13
C GLY A 20 -17.89 21.69 -16.82
N TYR A 21 -18.05 22.86 -16.18
CA TYR A 21 -16.94 23.73 -15.79
C TYR A 21 -16.13 23.22 -14.58
N GLU A 22 -16.66 22.28 -13.80
CA GLU A 22 -15.93 21.65 -12.68
C GLU A 22 -15.13 20.42 -13.11
N LEU A 23 -15.41 19.89 -14.31
CA LEU A 23 -14.71 18.75 -14.87
C LEU A 23 -13.45 19.20 -15.62
N LYS A 24 -12.39 18.41 -15.48
CA LYS A 24 -11.13 18.59 -16.20
C LYS A 24 -11.03 17.57 -17.32
N MET A 25 -10.60 18.03 -18.49
CA MET A 25 -10.37 17.16 -19.63
C MET A 25 -8.93 16.62 -19.60
N TRP A 26 -8.79 15.30 -19.68
CA TRP A 26 -7.52 14.58 -19.75
C TRP A 26 -7.62 13.46 -20.77
N GLU A 27 -6.73 13.42 -21.75
CA GLU A 27 -6.71 12.39 -22.81
C GLU A 27 -8.09 12.19 -23.49
N GLY A 28 -8.84 13.29 -23.68
CA GLY A 28 -10.17 13.28 -24.28
C GLY A 28 -11.30 12.78 -23.38
N GLN A 29 -11.02 12.52 -22.10
CA GLN A 29 -12.00 12.09 -21.10
C GLN A 29 -12.18 13.15 -20.02
N LEU A 30 -13.38 13.24 -19.45
CA LEU A 30 -13.72 14.21 -18.40
C LEU A 30 -13.59 13.58 -17.01
N TYR A 31 -12.89 14.27 -16.11
CA TYR A 31 -12.63 13.83 -14.74
C TYR A 31 -13.07 14.90 -13.74
N CYS A 32 -13.65 14.49 -12.61
CA CYS A 32 -13.81 15.40 -11.48
C CYS A 32 -12.45 15.78 -10.89
N ALA A 33 -12.40 16.88 -10.14
CA ALA A 33 -11.16 17.39 -9.56
C ALA A 33 -10.37 16.32 -8.77
N TYR A 34 -11.07 15.48 -8.01
CA TYR A 34 -10.46 14.40 -7.22
C TYR A 34 -9.89 13.29 -8.10
N CYS A 35 -10.68 12.72 -9.01
CA CYS A 35 -10.20 11.66 -9.89
C CYS A 35 -9.10 12.14 -10.85
N PHE A 36 -9.13 13.40 -11.26
CA PHE A 36 -8.04 14.00 -12.04
C PHE A 36 -6.73 14.01 -11.25
N GLN A 37 -6.77 14.41 -9.97
CA GLN A 37 -5.60 14.38 -9.10
C GLN A 37 -5.04 12.97 -8.93
N ASP A 38 -5.90 11.98 -8.71
CA ASP A 38 -5.49 10.57 -8.58
C ASP A 38 -4.81 10.04 -9.84
N VAL A 39 -5.36 10.37 -11.02
CA VAL A 39 -4.79 9.97 -12.32
C VAL A 39 -3.42 10.62 -12.52
N MET A 40 -3.28 11.91 -12.17
CA MET A 40 -2.00 12.61 -12.28
C MET A 40 -0.94 12.04 -11.33
N MET A 41 -1.30 11.73 -10.08
CA MET A 41 -0.39 11.09 -9.12
C MET A 41 0.05 9.71 -9.59
N THR A 42 -0.89 8.88 -10.05
CA THR A 42 -0.57 7.54 -10.58
C THR A 42 0.40 7.63 -11.77
N ARG A 43 0.18 8.60 -12.68
CA ARG A 43 1.05 8.81 -13.84
C ARG A 43 2.46 9.26 -13.43
N GLU A 44 2.57 10.15 -12.44
CA GLU A 44 3.85 10.61 -11.93
C GLU A 44 4.64 9.45 -11.30
N ASP A 45 3.96 8.60 -10.51
CA ASP A 45 4.57 7.43 -9.89
C ASP A 45 5.01 6.38 -10.94
N ASP A 46 4.20 6.17 -11.97
CA ASP A 46 4.56 5.31 -13.12
C ASP A 46 5.79 5.86 -13.86
N GLU A 47 5.87 7.16 -14.07
CA GLU A 47 7.02 7.81 -14.72
C GLU A 47 8.29 7.70 -13.87
N LYS A 48 8.19 7.93 -12.55
CA LYS A 48 9.30 7.72 -11.61
C LYS A 48 9.77 6.27 -11.61
N THR A 49 8.84 5.32 -11.62
CA THR A 49 9.15 3.89 -11.63
C THR A 49 9.86 3.49 -12.93
N ARG A 50 9.37 3.98 -14.09
CA ARG A 50 10.05 3.76 -15.38
C ARG A 50 11.43 4.40 -15.42
N ALA A 51 11.59 5.62 -14.91
CA ALA A 51 12.88 6.30 -14.83
C ALA A 51 13.87 5.57 -13.92
N ALA A 52 13.40 5.03 -12.79
CA ALA A 52 14.22 4.22 -11.90
C ALA A 52 14.67 2.92 -12.58
N HIS A 53 13.77 2.22 -13.27
CA HIS A 53 14.12 1.01 -14.02
C HIS A 53 15.10 1.27 -15.17
N ALA A 54 14.94 2.37 -15.90
CA ALA A 54 15.86 2.75 -16.97
C ALA A 54 17.29 2.97 -16.44
N ARG A 55 17.44 3.64 -15.28
CA ARG A 55 18.76 3.86 -14.65
C ARG A 55 19.42 2.56 -14.22
N THR A 56 18.67 1.64 -13.61
CA THR A 56 19.22 0.34 -13.20
C THR A 56 19.68 -0.50 -14.41
N GLN A 57 18.99 -0.39 -15.55
CA GLN A 57 19.38 -1.12 -16.76
C GLN A 57 20.67 -0.58 -17.39
N GLU A 58 20.88 0.74 -17.37
CA GLU A 58 22.13 1.37 -17.84
C GLU A 58 23.33 1.02 -16.95
N GLU A 59 23.15 1.02 -15.62
CA GLU A 59 24.21 0.62 -14.67
C GLU A 59 24.57 -0.88 -14.79
N ALA A 60 23.59 -1.75 -15.04
CA ALA A 60 23.82 -3.17 -15.26
C ALA A 60 24.50 -3.48 -16.61
N GLY A 61 24.25 -2.67 -17.65
CA GLY A 61 24.88 -2.81 -18.96
C GLY A 61 26.37 -2.43 -18.98
N GLN A 62 26.81 -1.55 -18.08
CA GLN A 62 28.19 -1.04 -18.05
C GLN A 62 29.15 -1.92 -17.23
N ALA A 63 28.64 -2.80 -16.36
CA ALA A 63 29.45 -3.76 -15.61
C ALA A 63 29.91 -4.99 -16.42
N ASN A 64 29.41 -5.17 -17.66
CA ASN A 64 29.66 -6.37 -18.46
C ASN A 64 30.69 -6.19 -19.61
N TYR A 65 31.41 -5.05 -19.67
CA TYR A 65 32.37 -4.74 -20.74
C TYR A 65 33.82 -4.59 -20.23
N GLY A 66 34.24 -5.47 -19.32
CA GLY A 66 35.59 -5.44 -18.73
C GLY A 66 36.22 -6.80 -18.39
N GLY A 67 35.79 -7.89 -19.05
CA GLY A 67 36.29 -9.24 -18.77
C GLY A 67 36.64 -10.02 -20.04
N GLU A 68 37.72 -9.63 -20.72
CA GLU A 68 38.41 -10.51 -21.66
C GLU A 68 39.17 -11.60 -20.88
N GLY A 69 38.88 -12.87 -21.17
CA GLY A 69 39.77 -13.99 -20.85
C GLY A 69 39.07 -15.25 -20.34
N GLY A 70 38.79 -16.20 -21.24
CA GLY A 70 38.53 -17.59 -20.82
C GLY A 70 37.66 -18.41 -21.77
N SER A 71 38.29 -18.97 -22.80
CA SER A 71 37.76 -20.01 -23.69
C SER A 71 37.19 -21.24 -22.96
N ALA A 72 36.03 -21.72 -23.40
CA ALA A 72 35.77 -23.08 -23.91
C ALA A 72 34.38 -23.65 -23.50
N GLY A 73 33.57 -23.95 -24.53
CA GLY A 73 32.41 -24.86 -24.50
C GLY A 73 31.13 -24.24 -23.93
N GLY A 74 29.99 -24.17 -24.61
CA GLY A 74 29.50 -24.90 -25.76
C GLY A 74 28.00 -25.09 -25.56
N SER A 75 27.26 -25.09 -26.68
CA SER A 75 25.90 -25.60 -26.84
C SER A 75 24.74 -24.64 -26.57
N GLU A 76 24.22 -24.18 -27.71
CA GLU A 76 22.90 -23.60 -27.95
C GLU A 76 21.74 -24.44 -27.42
N GLY A 77 20.66 -23.75 -27.09
CA GLY A 77 19.33 -24.17 -27.55
C GLY A 77 18.37 -24.68 -26.46
N GLY A 78 17.28 -23.94 -26.26
CA GLY A 78 16.03 -24.57 -25.84
C GLY A 78 15.22 -23.81 -24.79
N ARG A 79 14.26 -23.02 -25.28
CA ARG A 79 13.03 -22.73 -24.53
C ARG A 79 12.42 -24.03 -23.99
N ARG A 80 12.25 -24.14 -22.66
CA ARG A 80 11.09 -24.69 -21.93
C ARG A 80 11.45 -24.86 -20.45
N GLY A 81 10.44 -24.66 -19.60
CA GLY A 81 10.59 -24.36 -18.18
C GLY A 81 11.07 -25.50 -17.30
N GLY A 82 11.53 -25.10 -16.12
CA GLY A 82 11.95 -25.97 -15.03
C GLY A 82 12.48 -25.08 -13.91
N GLY A 83 11.67 -24.87 -12.88
CA GLY A 83 11.94 -23.90 -11.82
C GLY A 83 13.05 -24.36 -10.89
N GLU A 84 14.27 -23.91 -11.12
CA GLU A 84 15.23 -23.71 -10.03
C GLU A 84 14.75 -22.50 -9.23
N SER A 85 13.93 -22.80 -8.22
CA SER A 85 13.50 -21.84 -7.21
C SER A 85 14.71 -21.51 -6.34
N GLY A 86 15.62 -20.69 -6.86
CA GLY A 86 16.74 -20.16 -6.08
C GLY A 86 16.17 -19.63 -4.76
N MET A 87 16.61 -20.22 -3.65
CA MET A 87 16.17 -19.84 -2.31
C MET A 87 16.39 -18.34 -2.16
N ARG A 88 15.31 -17.56 -2.26
CA ARG A 88 15.37 -16.13 -1.98
C ARG A 88 15.67 -15.97 -0.48
N SER A 89 16.31 -14.88 -0.11
CA SER A 89 16.51 -14.50 1.28
C SER A 89 15.53 -13.40 1.63
N CYS A 90 15.03 -13.38 2.86
CA CYS A 90 14.21 -12.27 3.33
C CYS A 90 14.99 -10.96 3.28
N GLU A 91 14.47 -9.95 2.58
CA GLU A 91 15.13 -8.64 2.44
C GLU A 91 15.17 -7.83 3.76
N VAL A 92 14.36 -8.19 4.75
CA VAL A 92 14.28 -7.50 6.05
C VAL A 92 15.25 -8.10 7.06
N CYS A 93 15.30 -9.43 7.19
CA CYS A 93 16.15 -10.10 8.19
C CYS A 93 17.34 -10.88 7.62
N GLY A 94 17.49 -10.95 6.31
CA GLY A 94 18.58 -11.66 5.62
C GLY A 94 18.52 -13.18 5.68
N ARG A 95 17.59 -13.78 6.44
CA ARG A 95 17.49 -15.25 6.54
C ARG A 95 16.96 -15.84 5.24
N SER A 96 17.63 -16.89 4.75
CA SER A 96 17.09 -17.79 3.75
C SER A 96 15.97 -18.61 4.37
N THR A 97 14.76 -18.50 3.84
CA THR A 97 13.62 -19.25 4.36
C THR A 97 13.25 -20.42 3.46
N SER A 98 13.30 -21.62 4.01
CA SER A 98 12.72 -22.84 3.41
C SER A 98 11.19 -22.77 3.36
N HIS A 99 10.60 -22.03 4.28
CA HIS A 99 9.16 -21.78 4.37
C HIS A 99 8.85 -20.50 3.60
N GLY A 100 8.24 -20.65 2.41
CA GLY A 100 7.59 -19.64 1.56
C GLY A 100 7.92 -18.15 1.75
N HIS A 101 8.26 -17.46 0.65
CA HIS A 101 8.41 -16.00 0.65
C HIS A 101 7.07 -15.32 0.37
N TYR A 102 6.82 -14.20 1.06
CA TYR A 102 5.69 -13.32 0.77
C TYR A 102 6.19 -12.06 0.08
N ALA A 103 5.48 -11.62 -0.96
CA ALA A 103 5.72 -10.32 -1.57
C ALA A 103 4.89 -9.27 -0.82
N PHE A 104 5.55 -8.37 -0.10
CA PHE A 104 4.91 -7.27 0.61
C PHE A 104 5.60 -5.96 0.25
N SER A 105 4.83 -4.99 -0.24
CA SER A 105 5.35 -3.69 -0.69
C SER A 105 6.51 -3.81 -1.70
N GLY A 106 6.44 -4.80 -2.60
CA GLY A 106 7.46 -5.07 -3.61
C GLY A 106 8.71 -5.80 -3.12
N LYS A 107 8.80 -6.16 -1.84
CA LYS A 107 9.95 -6.88 -1.25
C LYS A 107 9.60 -8.32 -0.89
N PHE A 108 10.57 -9.23 -0.99
CA PHE A 108 10.42 -10.60 -0.51
C PHE A 108 10.74 -10.68 0.99
N VAL A 109 9.71 -10.96 1.79
CA VAL A 109 9.81 -11.05 3.25
C VAL A 109 9.48 -12.47 3.73
N CYS A 110 10.16 -12.90 4.80
CA CYS A 110 9.79 -14.15 5.48
C CYS A 110 8.48 -13.99 6.25
N SER A 111 7.86 -15.11 6.63
CA SER A 111 6.64 -15.15 7.44
C SER A 111 6.71 -14.27 8.69
N ASP A 112 7.83 -14.30 9.40
CA ASP A 112 7.99 -13.59 10.67
C ASP A 112 8.09 -12.08 10.46
N CYS A 113 8.84 -11.64 9.45
CA CYS A 113 8.94 -10.23 9.09
C CYS A 113 7.62 -9.72 8.52
N HIS A 114 6.95 -10.52 7.69
CA HIS A 114 5.63 -10.20 7.17
C HIS A 114 4.62 -10.00 8.29
N ALA A 115 4.58 -10.88 9.29
CA ALA A 115 3.69 -10.74 10.44
C ALA A 115 3.97 -9.46 11.25
N LYS A 116 5.22 -9.06 11.39
CA LYS A 116 5.59 -7.83 12.09
C LYS A 116 5.15 -6.58 11.33
N GLU A 117 5.34 -6.55 10.02
CA GLU A 117 4.97 -5.41 9.18
C GLU A 117 3.46 -5.34 8.92
N SER A 118 2.76 -6.47 8.85
CA SER A 118 1.32 -6.52 8.60
C SER A 118 0.47 -6.28 9.85
N LYS A 119 1.10 -6.05 11.01
CA LYS A 119 0.44 -5.76 12.27
C LYS A 119 -0.21 -4.38 12.21
N THR A 120 -1.54 -4.34 12.19
CA THR A 120 -2.28 -3.07 12.30
C THR A 120 -2.36 -2.65 13.76
N SER A 121 -1.98 -1.40 14.06
CA SER A 121 -1.97 -0.81 15.42
C SER A 121 -3.37 -0.57 16.01
N HIS A 122 -4.43 -0.85 15.26
CA HIS A 122 -5.81 -0.71 15.71
C HIS A 122 -6.42 -2.10 15.90
N GLY A 123 -6.79 -2.42 17.14
CA GLY A 123 -7.58 -3.62 17.45
C GLY A 123 -8.93 -3.60 16.73
N GLY A 124 -9.49 -4.78 16.50
CA GLY A 124 -10.75 -4.95 15.78
C GLY A 124 -11.22 -6.41 15.76
N TYR A 125 -12.08 -6.76 14.79
CA TYR A 125 -12.60 -8.12 14.64
C TYR A 125 -11.86 -8.88 13.55
N CYS A 126 -11.46 -10.13 13.84
CA CYS A 126 -10.95 -11.04 12.83
C CYS A 126 -12.06 -11.38 11.82
N MET A 127 -11.83 -11.12 10.53
CA MET A 127 -12.84 -11.36 9.49
C MET A 127 -13.16 -12.85 9.27
N ARG A 128 -12.30 -13.75 9.76
CA ARG A 128 -12.50 -15.20 9.58
C ARG A 128 -13.27 -15.86 10.72
N CYS A 129 -12.91 -15.53 11.97
CA CYS A 129 -13.49 -16.15 13.15
C CYS A 129 -14.35 -15.22 13.99
N GLY A 130 -14.44 -13.93 13.65
CA GLY A 130 -15.26 -12.93 14.33
C GLY A 130 -14.80 -12.60 15.76
N ARG A 131 -13.67 -13.13 16.24
CA ARG A 131 -13.12 -12.77 17.56
C ARG A 131 -12.54 -11.36 17.53
N GLU A 132 -12.82 -10.60 18.57
CA GLU A 132 -12.16 -9.33 18.83
C GLU A 132 -10.72 -9.58 19.27
N SER A 133 -9.78 -8.83 18.70
CA SER A 133 -8.36 -8.93 19.00
C SER A 133 -7.74 -7.53 19.02
N ASN A 134 -6.86 -7.29 19.98
CA ASN A 134 -6.06 -6.07 20.03
C ASN A 134 -5.01 -6.01 18.91
N GLU A 135 -4.70 -7.18 18.33
CA GLU A 135 -3.71 -7.32 17.27
C GLU A 135 -4.32 -8.08 16.10
N LEU A 136 -4.36 -7.42 14.93
CA LEU A 136 -4.83 -7.98 13.67
C LEU A 136 -3.71 -7.92 12.63
N TYR A 137 -3.72 -8.90 11.73
CA TYR A 137 -2.71 -9.11 10.70
C TYR A 137 -3.39 -9.07 9.34
N MET A 138 -2.78 -8.36 8.39
CA MET A 138 -3.27 -8.28 7.01
C MET A 138 -2.76 -9.47 6.19
N LEU A 139 -3.67 -10.19 5.55
CA LEU A 139 -3.35 -11.22 4.54
C LEU A 139 -4.35 -11.13 3.40
N GLY A 140 -3.88 -10.84 2.17
CA GLY A 140 -4.75 -10.75 1.00
C GLY A 140 -5.83 -9.66 1.08
N GLY A 141 -5.61 -8.60 1.87
CA GLY A 141 -6.60 -7.56 2.13
C GLY A 141 -7.55 -7.87 3.29
N GLU A 142 -7.44 -9.05 3.91
CA GLU A 142 -8.26 -9.43 5.06
C GLU A 142 -7.55 -9.21 6.41
N GLN A 143 -8.27 -8.72 7.41
CA GLN A 143 -7.80 -8.58 8.79
C GLN A 143 -8.06 -9.86 9.59
N LEU A 144 -7.00 -10.54 10.02
CA LEU A 144 -7.07 -11.82 10.71
C LEU A 144 -6.43 -11.74 12.10
N CYS A 145 -6.97 -12.48 13.07
CA CYS A 145 -6.25 -12.70 14.33
C CYS A 145 -5.03 -13.62 14.10
N MET A 146 -4.08 -13.61 15.03
CA MET A 146 -2.84 -14.40 14.93
C MET A 146 -3.10 -15.88 14.63
N GLU A 147 -4.06 -16.52 15.32
CA GLU A 147 -4.38 -17.94 15.09
C GLU A 147 -4.82 -18.21 13.64
N CYS A 148 -5.70 -17.37 13.10
CA CYS A 148 -6.18 -17.51 11.72
C CYS A 148 -5.06 -17.23 10.71
N PHE A 149 -4.28 -16.18 10.95
CA PHE A 149 -3.15 -15.79 10.12
C PHE A 149 -2.08 -16.90 10.05
N SER A 150 -1.68 -17.47 11.19
CA SER A 150 -0.71 -18.57 11.26
C SER A 150 -1.24 -19.84 10.57
N SER A 151 -2.53 -20.15 10.70
CA SER A 151 -3.12 -21.33 10.04
C SER A 151 -3.08 -21.22 8.51
N GLU A 152 -3.22 -20.01 7.97
CA GLU A 152 -3.27 -19.77 6.54
C GLU A 152 -1.87 -19.70 5.94
N THR A 153 -0.95 -19.02 6.63
CA THR A 153 0.47 -18.97 6.24
C THR A 153 1.14 -20.33 6.30
N ALA A 154 0.85 -21.14 7.32
CA ALA A 154 1.36 -22.52 7.40
C ALA A 154 0.84 -23.44 6.28
N SER A 155 -0.33 -23.12 5.69
CA SER A 155 -0.93 -23.91 4.62
C SER A 155 -0.44 -23.56 3.21
N GLY A 156 0.38 -22.51 3.05
CA GLY A 156 0.83 -21.95 1.77
C GLY A 156 1.77 -22.81 0.92
N GLY A 157 1.92 -24.11 1.20
CA GLY A 157 2.85 -24.99 0.51
C GLY A 157 2.26 -26.19 -0.23
N LYS A 158 0.96 -26.51 -0.10
CA LYS A 158 0.35 -27.66 -0.80
C LYS A 158 -1.05 -27.33 -1.30
N GLY A 159 -1.11 -26.92 -2.55
CA GLY A 159 -2.37 -26.77 -3.27
C GLY A 159 -3.20 -28.06 -3.26
N TRP A 160 -4.52 -27.88 -3.28
CA TRP A 160 -5.56 -28.76 -3.81
C TRP A 160 -5.70 -30.22 -3.30
N ALA A 161 -4.85 -30.73 -2.41
CA ALA A 161 -4.90 -32.14 -1.98
C ALA A 161 -5.64 -32.41 -0.65
N SER A 162 -6.11 -31.39 0.08
CA SER A 162 -6.72 -31.60 1.41
C SER A 162 -8.25 -31.80 1.39
N ALA A 163 -8.90 -31.74 0.22
CA ALA A 163 -10.33 -32.01 0.09
C ALA A 163 -10.69 -33.52 0.16
N LEU A 164 -9.70 -34.43 0.10
CA LEU A 164 -9.91 -35.89 0.18
C LEU A 164 -9.35 -36.56 1.44
N LYS A 165 -8.77 -35.80 2.38
CA LYS A 165 -8.23 -36.34 3.65
C LYS A 165 -9.09 -36.08 4.89
N THR A 166 -10.38 -35.81 4.70
CA THR A 166 -11.39 -35.74 5.78
C THR A 166 -11.91 -37.11 6.23
N GLY A 167 -11.17 -38.20 5.96
CA GLY A 167 -11.59 -39.57 6.27
C GLY A 167 -10.90 -40.24 7.47
N VAL A 168 -9.67 -39.87 7.85
CA VAL A 168 -8.86 -40.72 8.75
C VAL A 168 -8.25 -39.99 9.97
N GLU A 169 -8.30 -38.66 10.05
CA GLU A 169 -7.70 -37.91 11.18
C GLU A 169 -8.65 -37.68 12.38
N LYS A 170 -9.63 -38.58 12.59
CA LYS A 170 -10.56 -38.50 13.73
C LYS A 170 -10.06 -39.18 15.02
N LEU A 171 -8.83 -39.71 15.06
CA LEU A 171 -8.37 -40.56 16.17
C LEU A 171 -7.25 -39.98 17.06
N PHE A 172 -6.64 -38.84 16.73
CA PHE A 172 -5.66 -38.19 17.62
C PHE A 172 -6.02 -36.71 17.84
N GLY A 173 -6.71 -36.47 18.95
CA GLY A 173 -7.31 -35.18 19.33
C GLY A 173 -6.34 -34.13 19.85
N ILE A 174 -5.41 -33.65 19.02
CA ILE A 174 -4.71 -32.36 19.22
C ILE A 174 -4.49 -31.70 17.85
N GLY A 175 -5.53 -31.63 17.02
CA GLY A 175 -5.54 -30.77 15.86
C GLY A 175 -6.14 -29.43 16.26
N HIS A 176 -5.35 -28.35 16.24
CA HIS A 176 -5.87 -26.98 16.24
C HIS A 176 -6.69 -26.78 14.97
N ARG A 177 -7.93 -27.27 14.98
CA ARG A 177 -8.86 -27.15 13.87
C ARG A 177 -9.15 -25.67 13.73
N ALA A 178 -8.79 -25.08 12.59
CA ALA A 178 -9.11 -23.70 12.28
C ALA A 178 -10.62 -23.49 12.55
N PRO A 179 -10.99 -22.40 13.27
CA PRO A 179 -12.38 -22.16 13.61
C PRO A 179 -13.23 -22.14 12.33
N PRO A 180 -14.47 -22.68 12.38
CA PRO A 180 -15.36 -22.66 11.24
C PRO A 180 -15.54 -21.23 10.74
N ARG A 181 -15.50 -21.03 9.41
CA ARG A 181 -15.77 -19.72 8.81
C ARG A 181 -17.20 -19.32 9.17
N ILE A 182 -17.34 -18.16 9.80
CA ILE A 182 -18.64 -17.56 10.06
C ILE A 182 -19.18 -17.01 8.73
N PRO A 183 -20.47 -17.20 8.39
CA PRO A 183 -21.06 -16.59 7.21
C PRO A 183 -20.92 -15.06 7.25
N GLN A 184 -20.60 -14.43 6.12
CA GLN A 184 -20.39 -12.98 6.01
C GLN A 184 -21.55 -12.17 6.61
N GLU A 185 -22.78 -12.65 6.40
CA GLU A 185 -24.01 -12.00 6.87
C GLU A 185 -24.07 -11.89 8.41
N GLU A 186 -23.46 -12.82 9.14
CA GLU A 186 -23.41 -12.79 10.59
C GLU A 186 -22.30 -11.85 11.11
N LEU A 187 -21.17 -11.75 10.38
CA LEU A 187 -20.13 -10.75 10.64
C LEU A 187 -20.67 -9.32 10.49
N ASP A 188 -21.39 -9.04 9.40
CA ASP A 188 -21.99 -7.73 9.14
C ASP A 188 -23.03 -7.35 10.21
N LYS A 189 -23.83 -8.31 10.67
CA LYS A 189 -24.78 -8.11 11.80
C LYS A 189 -24.06 -7.73 13.09
N ARG A 190 -22.93 -8.40 13.40
CA ARG A 190 -22.12 -8.08 14.59
C ARG A 190 -21.49 -6.70 14.48
N PHE A 191 -20.92 -6.38 13.32
CA PHE A 191 -20.30 -5.07 13.08
C PHE A 191 -21.31 -3.93 13.21
N LYS A 192 -22.50 -4.08 12.60
CA LYS A 192 -23.57 -3.08 12.69
C LYS A 192 -24.03 -2.86 14.13
N LYS A 193 -24.14 -3.93 14.93
CA LYS A 193 -24.52 -3.85 16.34
C LYS A 193 -23.47 -3.13 17.19
N GLU A 194 -22.19 -3.32 16.91
CA GLU A 194 -21.11 -2.62 17.62
C GLU A 194 -21.05 -1.14 17.26
N VAL A 195 -21.25 -0.77 15.99
CA VAL A 195 -21.34 0.63 15.56
C VAL A 195 -22.52 1.34 16.25
N GLU A 196 -23.67 0.67 16.38
CA GLU A 196 -24.79 1.20 17.16
C GLU A 196 -24.46 1.34 18.65
N ARG A 197 -23.73 0.39 19.24
CA ARG A 197 -23.30 0.45 20.65
C ARG A 197 -22.38 1.64 20.88
N ARG A 198 -21.35 1.82 20.04
CA ARG A 198 -20.44 2.96 20.11
C ARG A 198 -21.14 4.30 19.94
N LYS A 199 -22.11 4.39 19.01
CA LYS A 199 -22.92 5.61 18.85
C LYS A 199 -23.77 5.93 20.09
N LYS A 200 -24.22 4.92 20.84
CA LYS A 200 -24.97 5.11 22.10
C LYS A 200 -24.06 5.43 23.28
N GLU A 201 -22.83 4.93 23.27
CA GLU A 201 -21.81 5.13 24.32
C GLU A 201 -20.99 6.41 24.16
N THR A 202 -21.22 7.24 23.12
CA THR A 202 -20.68 8.61 23.06
C THR A 202 -21.75 9.63 23.50
N PRO A 203 -22.01 9.82 24.81
CA PRO A 203 -22.81 10.93 25.28
C PRO A 203 -22.00 12.23 25.15
N GLN A 204 -22.34 13.04 24.15
CA GLN A 204 -22.58 14.48 24.30
C GLN A 204 -21.63 15.28 25.23
N GLU A 205 -20.30 15.13 25.11
CA GLU A 205 -19.33 15.98 25.85
C GLU A 205 -18.81 17.18 25.03
N SER A 206 -19.45 17.51 23.90
CA SER A 206 -19.11 18.70 23.09
C SER A 206 -20.06 19.88 23.29
N GLY A 207 -20.75 19.94 24.44
CA GLY A 207 -21.82 20.91 24.72
C GLY A 207 -21.54 21.90 25.84
N LYS A 208 -20.35 22.49 25.94
CA LYS A 208 -20.12 23.62 26.87
C LYS A 208 -19.04 24.59 26.38
N ALA A 209 -19.33 25.32 25.31
CA ALA A 209 -18.75 26.63 25.05
C ALA A 209 -19.87 27.58 24.62
N LYS A 210 -20.65 28.03 25.60
CA LYS A 210 -21.65 29.08 25.45
C LYS A 210 -21.03 30.40 25.91
N GLY A 211 -20.81 31.30 24.96
CA GLY A 211 -21.06 32.73 25.13
C GLY A 211 -19.88 33.60 25.57
N GLU A 212 -19.28 34.30 24.59
CA GLU A 212 -18.99 35.71 24.80
C GLU A 212 -19.24 36.52 23.51
N LYS A 213 -20.31 37.31 23.61
CA LYS A 213 -20.72 38.54 22.92
C LYS A 213 -20.03 38.92 21.60
N GLU A 214 -20.90 39.04 20.59
CA GLU A 214 -20.78 39.96 19.46
C GLU A 214 -20.50 41.40 19.90
N SER A 215 -19.58 42.05 19.18
CA SER A 215 -19.54 43.50 18.99
C SER A 215 -19.16 43.78 17.51
N PRO A 216 -19.77 44.79 16.85
CA PRO A 216 -19.67 45.04 15.40
C PRO A 216 -18.36 45.76 14.99
N PRO A 217 -18.09 45.91 13.67
CA PRO A 217 -16.74 45.85 13.11
C PRO A 217 -16.06 47.22 13.03
N ALA A 218 -14.79 47.26 13.44
CA ALA A 218 -13.89 48.37 13.16
C ALA A 218 -12.79 47.89 12.20
N ALA A 219 -12.80 48.49 11.01
CA ALA A 219 -11.67 48.86 10.18
C ALA A 219 -10.38 48.02 10.24
N GLU A 220 -10.08 47.42 9.09
CA GLU A 220 -8.84 47.71 8.36
C GLU A 220 -7.51 47.37 9.07
N LYS A 221 -6.94 46.21 8.69
CA LYS A 221 -5.50 46.08 8.38
C LYS A 221 -5.26 44.77 7.62
N LYS A 222 -5.04 44.93 6.31
CA LYS A 222 -4.41 43.91 5.45
C LYS A 222 -3.00 43.68 5.96
N ASN A 223 -2.76 42.61 6.71
CA ASN A 223 -1.41 42.15 6.99
C ASN A 223 -1.04 41.00 6.05
N SER A 224 -0.10 41.35 5.19
CA SER A 224 0.68 40.52 4.30
C SER A 224 1.35 39.37 5.06
N LEU A 225 0.76 38.17 4.97
CA LEU A 225 1.44 36.89 5.21
C LEU A 225 1.87 36.31 3.86
N ARG A 226 2.81 37.02 3.21
CA ARG A 226 3.64 36.52 2.11
C ARG A 226 5.07 36.98 2.38
N GLY A 227 5.93 36.01 2.67
CA GLY A 227 7.31 36.15 3.18
C GLY A 227 7.41 35.16 4.33
N ASP A 228 8.00 33.98 4.18
CA ASP A 228 9.46 33.79 4.13
C ASP A 228 9.88 32.43 3.51
N ALA A 229 9.17 31.94 2.49
CA ALA A 229 9.54 30.67 1.85
C ALA A 229 10.57 30.81 0.70
N GLY A 230 10.90 32.04 0.27
CA GLY A 230 11.70 32.29 -0.92
C GLY A 230 13.22 32.29 -0.74
N ASN A 231 13.73 32.48 0.49
CA ASN A 231 15.17 32.70 0.71
C ASN A 231 15.97 31.44 1.11
N ALA A 232 15.31 30.32 1.43
CA ALA A 232 16.00 29.09 1.79
C ALA A 232 16.73 28.45 0.58
N TRP A 233 16.13 28.54 -0.61
CA TRP A 233 16.67 27.89 -1.81
C TRP A 233 17.91 28.60 -2.38
N GLN A 234 17.97 29.93 -2.27
CA GLN A 234 19.15 30.69 -2.73
C GLN A 234 20.39 30.40 -1.89
N HIS A 235 20.25 30.22 -0.57
CA HIS A 235 21.38 29.93 0.32
C HIS A 235 21.96 28.52 0.13
N GLU A 236 21.14 27.52 -0.23
CA GLU A 236 21.65 26.19 -0.59
C GLU A 236 22.37 26.18 -1.95
N LYS A 237 21.88 26.93 -2.94
CA LYS A 237 22.52 27.03 -4.26
C LYS A 237 23.91 27.63 -4.18
N GLU A 238 24.12 28.63 -3.33
CA GLU A 238 25.43 29.27 -3.13
C GLU A 238 26.43 28.36 -2.40
N LYS A 239 25.96 27.51 -1.47
CA LYS A 239 26.81 26.48 -0.82
C LYS A 239 27.27 25.41 -1.81
N PHE A 240 26.43 25.03 -2.77
CA PHE A 240 26.76 24.01 -3.76
C PHE A 240 27.82 24.51 -4.76
N GLU A 241 27.73 25.75 -5.24
CA GLU A 241 28.76 26.32 -6.13
C GLU A 241 30.13 26.48 -5.45
N LYS A 242 30.17 26.87 -4.16
CA LYS A 242 31.43 26.94 -3.40
C LYS A 242 32.11 25.58 -3.25
N ARG A 243 31.35 24.50 -3.09
CA ARG A 243 31.91 23.13 -3.04
C ARG A 243 32.50 22.70 -4.37
N LYS A 244 31.88 23.09 -5.49
CA LYS A 244 32.38 22.77 -6.83
C LYS A 244 33.72 23.46 -7.12
N LYS A 245 33.85 24.75 -6.76
CA LYS A 245 35.11 25.50 -6.96
C LYS A 245 36.28 24.99 -6.10
N ASN A 246 36.01 24.39 -4.94
CA ASN A 246 37.07 23.87 -4.05
C ASN A 246 37.42 22.39 -4.31
N GLY A 247 36.67 21.68 -5.15
CA GLY A 247 36.84 20.25 -5.42
C GLY A 247 37.79 19.90 -6.57
N ASP A 248 38.01 20.81 -7.52
CA ASP A 248 38.79 20.54 -8.75
C ASP A 248 40.31 20.84 -8.61
N GLY A 249 40.80 21.14 -7.40
CA GLY A 249 42.19 21.55 -7.14
C GLY A 249 43.13 20.49 -6.57
N LYS A 250 42.77 19.20 -6.60
CA LYS A 250 43.66 18.11 -6.17
C LYS A 250 43.72 16.99 -7.22
N LYS A 251 44.48 17.22 -8.27
CA LYS A 251 45.18 16.20 -9.04
C LYS A 251 46.53 16.75 -9.47
#